data_AF-K1T630-F1
#
_entry.id   AF-K1T630-F1
#
_cell.length_a   1.000
_cell.length_b   1.000
_cell.length_c   1.000
_cell.angle_alpha   90.00
_cell.angle_beta   90.00
_cell.angle_gamma   90.00
#
_symmetry.space_group_name_H-M   'P 1'
#
loop_
_entity.id
_entity.type
_entity.pdbx_description
1 polymer ?
#
loop_
_entity_poly.entity_id
_entity_poly.type
_entity_poly.pdbx_seq_one_letter_code
_entity_poly.pdbx_strand_id
1 'polypeptide(L)'
;ELPDLETAKIDVSDAVAVKDYTGLQSNENVETLVVSEPSMSSQAYSAVAVKVKSGANVEKMKQEMLDNIDMAKWICVSASNLYITNSGNTIFMVMSDEDWAKPVYEAFKEYVNNNIGKELEKVSDEEDIELPPEMPAVM
;
A
#
# COMPACT_ATOMS: atom_id res chain seq x y z
N GLU A 1 -0.41 3.04 -18.69
CA GLU A 1 -1.78 2.67 -18.22
C GLU A 1 -1.63 1.67 -17.10
N LEU A 2 -2.56 1.63 -16.14
CA LEU A 2 -2.53 0.63 -15.06
C LEU A 2 -2.69 -0.79 -15.64
N PRO A 3 -2.08 -1.81 -15.02
CA PRO A 3 -2.31 -3.20 -15.42
C PRO A 3 -3.76 -3.62 -15.20
N ASP A 4 -4.14 -4.78 -15.74
CA ASP A 4 -5.40 -5.43 -15.38
C ASP A 4 -5.41 -5.76 -13.88
N LEU A 5 -6.29 -5.09 -13.16
CA LEU A 5 -6.44 -5.23 -11.71
C LEU A 5 -7.56 -6.20 -11.36
N GLU A 6 -7.31 -7.03 -10.35
CA GLU A 6 -8.32 -7.80 -9.66
C GLU A 6 -8.63 -7.14 -8.32
N THR A 7 -9.91 -6.88 -8.06
CA THR A 7 -10.38 -6.36 -6.77
C THR A 7 -11.01 -7.48 -5.97
N ALA A 8 -10.49 -7.72 -4.78
CA ALA A 8 -10.97 -8.75 -3.87
C ALA A 8 -11.35 -8.16 -2.52
N LYS A 9 -12.43 -8.68 -1.92
CA LYS A 9 -12.75 -8.47 -0.52
C LYS A 9 -12.01 -9.55 0.29
N ILE A 10 -11.19 -9.12 1.24
CA ILE A 10 -10.42 -10.01 2.10
C ILE A 10 -11.27 -10.39 3.32
N ASP A 11 -11.17 -11.64 3.75
CA ASP A 11 -11.76 -12.09 5.00
C ASP A 11 -11.01 -11.45 6.17
N VAL A 12 -11.67 -10.53 6.87
CA VAL A 12 -11.08 -9.80 7.98
C VAL A 12 -10.77 -10.70 9.18
N SER A 13 -11.32 -11.91 9.24
CA SER A 13 -10.99 -12.90 10.27
C SER A 13 -9.63 -13.58 10.03
N ASP A 14 -9.11 -13.55 8.80
CA ASP A 14 -7.77 -14.00 8.47
C ASP A 14 -6.73 -12.92 8.85
N ALA A 15 -6.18 -13.06 10.06
CA ALA A 15 -5.20 -12.11 10.57
C ALA A 15 -3.91 -12.07 9.75
N VAL A 16 -3.55 -13.15 9.06
CA VAL A 16 -2.35 -13.20 8.21
C VAL A 16 -2.60 -12.38 6.96
N ALA A 17 -3.70 -12.62 6.27
CA ALA A 17 -4.06 -11.83 5.09
C ALA A 17 -4.22 -10.34 5.42
N VAL A 18 -4.89 -9.99 6.54
CA VAL A 18 -5.01 -8.60 6.97
C VAL A 18 -3.64 -7.96 7.18
N LYS A 19 -2.71 -8.65 7.85
CA LYS A 19 -1.35 -8.16 8.05
C LYS A 19 -0.60 -7.99 6.74
N ASP A 20 -0.68 -8.96 5.83
CA ASP A 20 0.06 -8.93 4.57
C ASP A 20 -0.40 -7.79 3.63
N TYR A 21 -1.68 -7.45 3.67
CA TYR A 21 -2.23 -6.36 2.84
C TYR A 21 -2.18 -4.98 3.49
N THR A 22 -2.04 -4.89 4.82
CA THR A 22 -2.17 -3.60 5.52
C THR A 22 -0.98 -3.25 6.41
N GLY A 23 -0.19 -4.22 6.86
CA GLY A 23 0.82 -4.04 7.91
C GLY A 23 0.25 -4.02 9.34
N LEU A 24 -1.08 -4.04 9.51
CA LEU A 24 -1.70 -4.04 10.84
C LEU A 24 -1.36 -5.32 11.60
N GLN A 25 -0.98 -5.19 12.88
CA GLN A 25 -0.68 -6.32 13.75
C GLN A 25 -1.93 -6.94 14.38
N SER A 26 -3.08 -6.26 14.28
CA SER A 26 -4.38 -6.75 14.76
C SER A 26 -5.50 -6.38 13.78
N ASN A 27 -6.45 -7.29 13.59
CA ASN A 27 -7.65 -7.10 12.77
C ASN A 27 -8.89 -6.67 13.59
N GLU A 28 -8.75 -6.46 14.91
CA GLU A 28 -9.88 -6.17 15.80
C GLU A 28 -10.71 -4.95 15.37
N ASN A 29 -10.06 -3.92 14.83
CA ASN A 29 -10.70 -2.67 14.43
C ASN A 29 -11.08 -2.63 12.93
N VAL A 30 -10.82 -3.70 12.19
CA VAL A 30 -11.13 -3.80 10.76
C VAL A 30 -12.57 -4.28 10.59
N GLU A 31 -13.41 -3.48 9.93
CA GLU A 31 -14.78 -3.84 9.57
C GLU A 31 -14.83 -4.49 8.19
N THR A 32 -14.07 -3.95 7.24
CA THR A 32 -13.98 -4.49 5.86
C THR A 32 -12.63 -4.13 5.27
N LEU A 33 -12.05 -5.08 4.54
CA LEU A 33 -10.80 -4.91 3.81
C LEU A 33 -11.06 -5.25 2.34
N VAL A 34 -10.75 -4.31 1.44
CA VAL A 34 -10.80 -4.51 -0.01
C VAL A 34 -9.42 -4.15 -0.56
N VAL A 35 -8.93 -5.01 -1.44
CA VAL A 35 -7.60 -4.88 -2.05
C VAL A 35 -7.75 -4.98 -3.56
N SER A 36 -7.00 -4.14 -4.28
CA SER A 36 -6.92 -4.16 -5.74
C SER A 36 -5.46 -4.29 -6.16
N GLU A 37 -5.13 -5.40 -6.80
CA GLU A 37 -3.76 -5.76 -7.20
C GLU A 37 -3.75 -6.34 -8.62
N PRO A 38 -2.60 -6.34 -9.33
CA PRO A 38 -2.51 -6.93 -10.65
C PRO A 38 -2.74 -8.45 -10.61
N SER A 39 -3.58 -8.96 -11.51
CA SER A 39 -3.99 -10.38 -11.52
C SER A 39 -2.87 -11.35 -11.92
N MET A 40 -1.99 -10.95 -12.85
CA MET A 40 -0.87 -11.77 -13.35
C MET A 40 0.26 -10.88 -13.88
N SER A 41 0.93 -10.09 -13.04
CA SER A 41 2.05 -9.27 -13.52
C SER A 41 3.17 -9.08 -12.50
N SER A 42 4.40 -8.87 -13.00
CA SER A 42 5.59 -8.51 -12.23
C SER A 42 5.60 -7.01 -11.88
N GLN A 43 4.45 -6.45 -11.47
CA GLN A 43 4.31 -5.03 -11.21
C GLN A 43 3.98 -4.82 -9.73
N ALA A 44 4.76 -3.98 -9.06
CA ALA A 44 4.53 -3.62 -7.67
C ALA A 44 3.41 -2.58 -7.62
N TYR A 45 2.17 -3.03 -7.47
CA TYR A 45 1.00 -2.17 -7.28
C TYR A 45 0.06 -2.81 -6.29
N SER A 46 -0.36 -2.04 -5.28
CA SER A 46 -1.41 -2.44 -4.35
C SER A 46 -2.18 -1.22 -3.87
N ALA A 47 -3.49 -1.20 -4.15
CA ALA A 47 -4.43 -0.25 -3.59
C ALA A 47 -5.35 -0.96 -2.58
N VAL A 48 -5.41 -0.42 -1.36
CA VAL A 48 -6.04 -1.05 -0.21
C VAL A 48 -6.99 -0.06 0.45
N ALA A 49 -8.24 -0.50 0.65
CA ALA A 49 -9.25 0.26 1.37
C ALA A 49 -9.67 -0.50 2.63
N VAL A 50 -9.47 0.13 3.80
CA VAL A 50 -9.83 -0.43 5.11
C VAL A 50 -10.96 0.38 5.70
N LYS A 51 -12.16 -0.20 5.77
CA LYS A 51 -13.25 0.36 6.57
C LYS A 51 -13.01 0.00 8.03
N VAL A 52 -12.98 1.02 8.88
CA VAL A 52 -12.66 0.89 10.29
C VAL A 52 -13.94 0.91 11.13
N LYS A 53 -13.98 0.05 12.17
CA LYS A 53 -15.08 -0.01 13.14
C LYS A 53 -15.23 1.32 13.89
N SER A 54 -16.46 1.62 14.28
CA SER A 54 -16.76 2.82 15.08
C SER A 54 -15.96 2.85 16.39
N GLY A 55 -15.38 4.00 16.73
CA GLY A 55 -14.62 4.22 17.96
C GLY A 55 -13.13 3.83 17.89
N ALA A 56 -12.68 3.21 16.80
CA ALA A 56 -11.27 2.92 16.61
C ALA A 56 -10.47 4.18 16.23
N ASN A 57 -9.18 4.16 16.53
CA ASN A 57 -8.28 5.27 16.25
C ASN A 57 -7.67 5.15 14.84
N VAL A 58 -8.31 5.80 13.87
CA VAL A 58 -7.91 5.81 12.46
C VAL A 58 -6.47 6.32 12.28
N GLU A 59 -6.08 7.37 12.99
CA GLU A 59 -4.73 7.94 12.87
C GLU A 59 -3.64 6.97 13.34
N LYS A 60 -3.88 6.27 14.46
CA LYS A 60 -2.97 5.22 14.94
C LYS A 60 -2.88 4.08 13.92
N MET A 61 -4.01 3.65 13.37
CA MET A 61 -4.03 2.56 12.38
C MET A 61 -3.26 2.94 11.11
N LYS A 62 -3.45 4.14 10.56
CA LYS A 62 -2.67 4.60 9.39
C LYS A 62 -1.17 4.61 9.67
N GLN A 63 -0.76 5.07 10.85
CA GLN A 63 0.66 5.06 11.23
C GLN A 63 1.20 3.64 11.33
N GLU A 64 0.44 2.73 11.95
CA GLU A 64 0.82 1.30 12.03
C GLU A 64 0.92 0.65 10.65
N MET A 65 0.02 1.01 9.71
CA MET A 65 0.11 0.56 8.32
C MET A 65 1.38 1.08 7.64
N LEU A 66 1.68 2.38 7.76
CA LEU A 66 2.89 3.00 7.20
C LEU A 66 4.18 2.34 7.71
N ASP A 67 4.23 2.06 9.02
CA ASP A 67 5.43 1.57 9.69
C ASP A 67 5.73 0.10 9.35
N ASN A 68 4.69 -0.70 9.09
CA ASN A 68 4.80 -2.17 9.03
C ASN A 68 4.48 -2.80 7.66
N ILE A 69 3.86 -2.08 6.73
CA ILE A 69 3.58 -2.66 5.40
C ILE A 69 4.90 -2.94 4.68
N ASP A 70 4.98 -4.14 4.10
CA ASP A 70 6.12 -4.54 3.30
C ASP A 70 5.95 -4.07 1.86
N MET A 71 6.69 -3.02 1.49
CA MET A 71 6.73 -2.48 0.13
C MET A 71 7.51 -3.39 -0.84
N ALA A 72 8.24 -4.39 -0.34
CA ALA A 72 8.98 -5.38 -1.11
C ALA A 72 8.36 -6.79 -1.02
N LYS A 73 7.05 -6.87 -0.74
CA LYS A 73 6.35 -8.15 -0.58
C LYS A 73 6.33 -9.03 -1.84
N TRP A 74 6.59 -8.46 -3.02
CA TRP A 74 6.67 -9.21 -4.27
C TRP A 74 8.11 -9.68 -4.53
N ILE A 75 8.26 -10.93 -4.97
CA ILE A 75 9.58 -11.56 -5.14
C ILE A 75 10.45 -10.85 -6.19
N CYS A 76 9.84 -10.27 -7.22
CA CYS A 76 10.55 -9.74 -8.38
C CYS A 76 10.65 -8.20 -8.39
N VAL A 77 9.85 -7.52 -7.58
CA VAL A 77 9.66 -6.06 -7.66
C VAL A 77 9.30 -5.47 -6.30
N SER A 78 9.67 -4.21 -6.09
CA SER A 78 9.34 -3.41 -4.91
C SER A 78 8.54 -2.19 -5.33
N ALA A 79 7.68 -1.71 -4.43
CA ALA A 79 7.10 -0.37 -4.54
C ALA A 79 8.12 0.65 -4.00
N SER A 80 8.30 1.75 -4.73
CA SER A 80 9.13 2.87 -4.28
C SER A 80 8.34 3.90 -3.47
N ASN A 81 7.02 4.00 -3.70
CA ASN A 81 6.17 5.03 -3.10
C ASN A 81 4.97 4.38 -2.39
N LEU A 82 4.64 4.91 -1.22
CA LEU A 82 3.48 4.54 -0.42
C LEU A 82 2.77 5.80 0.05
N TYR A 83 1.47 5.89 -0.20
CA TYR A 83 0.61 6.98 0.25
C TYR A 83 -0.56 6.42 1.06
N ILE A 84 -0.84 7.03 2.21
CA ILE A 84 -1.93 6.62 3.10
C ILE A 84 -2.71 7.87 3.55
N THR A 85 -4.03 7.81 3.44
CA THR A 85 -4.94 8.80 4.02
C THR A 85 -6.23 8.13 4.48
N ASN A 86 -7.22 8.90 4.90
CA ASN A 86 -8.56 8.40 5.16
C ASN A 86 -9.61 9.43 4.75
N SER A 87 -10.80 8.95 4.43
CA SER A 87 -12.01 9.78 4.37
C SER A 87 -13.04 9.20 5.33
N GLY A 88 -13.44 9.99 6.34
CA GLY A 88 -14.22 9.48 7.46
C GLY A 88 -13.53 8.29 8.14
N ASN A 89 -14.22 7.16 8.24
CA ASN A 89 -13.70 5.91 8.83
C ASN A 89 -13.12 4.92 7.81
N THR A 90 -12.87 5.35 6.58
CA THR A 90 -12.24 4.51 5.56
C THR A 90 -10.81 4.99 5.33
N ILE A 91 -9.83 4.14 5.65
CA ILE A 91 -8.42 4.35 5.31
C ILE A 91 -8.23 3.91 3.86
N PHE A 92 -7.51 4.73 3.09
CA PHE A 92 -7.04 4.39 1.76
C PHE A 92 -5.52 4.39 1.75
N MET A 93 -4.95 3.32 1.22
CA MET A 93 -3.52 3.14 1.05
C MET A 93 -3.26 2.74 -0.40
N VAL A 94 -2.24 3.33 -1.02
CA VAL A 94 -1.73 2.86 -2.31
C VAL A 94 -0.21 2.82 -2.25
N MET A 95 0.36 1.70 -2.69
CA MET A 95 1.79 1.55 -2.89
C MET A 95 2.09 1.09 -4.32
N SER A 96 3.05 1.76 -4.95
CA SER A 96 3.53 1.44 -6.28
C SER A 96 4.82 2.22 -6.59
N ASP A 97 5.22 2.26 -7.85
CA ASP A 97 6.16 3.27 -8.35
C ASP A 97 5.53 4.68 -8.31
N GLU A 98 6.34 5.72 -8.48
CA GLU A 98 5.86 7.12 -8.47
C GLU A 98 4.81 7.37 -9.56
N ASP A 99 4.99 6.76 -10.73
CA ASP A 99 4.13 6.95 -11.91
C ASP A 99 2.69 6.47 -11.68
N TRP A 100 2.46 5.51 -10.77
CA TRP A 100 1.12 5.03 -10.44
C TRP A 100 0.64 5.40 -9.05
N ALA A 101 1.51 5.35 -8.03
CA ALA A 101 1.11 5.56 -6.65
C ALA A 101 0.49 6.96 -6.45
N LYS A 102 1.12 7.99 -7.00
CA LYS A 102 0.66 9.38 -6.84
C LYS A 102 -0.61 9.69 -7.64
N PRO A 103 -0.74 9.32 -8.93
CA PRO A 103 -2.00 9.54 -9.65
C PRO A 103 -3.20 8.81 -9.04
N VAL A 104 -3.03 7.57 -8.56
CA VAL A 104 -4.11 6.83 -7.90
C VAL A 104 -4.49 7.49 -6.57
N TYR A 105 -3.50 7.94 -5.81
CA TYR A 105 -3.73 8.68 -4.57
C TYR A 105 -4.52 9.99 -4.81
N GLU A 106 -4.13 10.78 -5.80
CA GLU A 106 -4.82 12.03 -6.14
C GLU A 106 -6.22 11.77 -6.70
N ALA A 107 -6.42 10.70 -7.48
CA ALA A 107 -7.75 10.29 -7.93
C ALA A 107 -8.68 9.93 -6.77
N PHE A 108 -8.16 9.27 -5.72
CA PHE A 108 -8.92 9.04 -4.49
C PHE A 108 -9.29 10.36 -3.80
N LYS A 109 -8.35 11.30 -3.67
CA LYS A 109 -8.60 12.62 -3.08
C LYS A 109 -9.69 13.38 -3.81
N GLU A 110 -9.65 13.38 -5.14
CA GLU A 110 -10.69 13.98 -5.98
C GLU A 110 -12.04 13.29 -5.76
N TYR A 111 -12.08 11.95 -5.77
CA TYR A 111 -13.30 11.16 -5.55
C TYR A 111 -13.99 11.50 -4.22
N VAL A 112 -13.21 11.73 -3.15
CA VAL A 112 -13.74 12.12 -1.83
C VAL A 112 -13.90 13.64 -1.65
N ASN A 113 -13.82 14.42 -2.73
CA ASN A 113 -13.90 15.89 -2.73
C ASN A 113 -12.89 16.55 -1.77
N ASN A 114 -11.68 16.01 -1.66
CA ASN A 114 -10.62 16.42 -0.74
C ASN A 114 -11.03 16.38 0.76
N ASN A 115 -12.11 15.67 1.11
CA ASN A 115 -12.48 15.43 2.49
C ASN A 115 -11.63 14.29 3.07
N ILE A 116 -10.36 14.61 3.30
CA ILE A 116 -9.35 13.67 3.78
C ILE A 116 -8.83 14.04 5.17
N GLY A 117 -8.38 13.04 5.92
CA GLY A 117 -7.63 13.21 7.14
C GLY A 117 -6.14 13.47 6.89
N LYS A 118 -5.30 13.18 7.90
CA LYS A 118 -3.85 13.36 7.78
C LYS A 118 -3.27 12.48 6.66
N GLU A 119 -2.48 13.09 5.80
CA GLU A 119 -1.71 12.40 4.75
C GLU A 119 -0.42 11.83 5.35
N LEU A 120 -0.11 10.58 5.02
CA LEU A 120 1.16 9.93 5.34
C LEU A 120 1.77 9.42 4.04
N GLU A 121 3.08 9.57 3.90
CA GLU A 121 3.82 9.08 2.75
C GLU A 121 5.13 8.43 3.19
N LYS A 122 5.59 7.49 2.39
CA LYS A 122 6.91 6.87 2.50
C LYS A 122 7.45 6.66 1.09
N VAL A 123 8.65 7.17 0.86
CA VAL A 123 9.41 6.96 -0.37
C VAL A 123 10.64 6.13 0.00
N SER A 124 10.86 5.04 -0.73
CA SER A 124 12.01 4.17 -0.61
C SER A 124 13.11 4.73 -1.53
N ASP A 125 14.21 5.19 -0.95
CA ASP A 125 15.39 5.58 -1.72
C ASP A 125 16.14 4.30 -2.17
N GLU A 126 15.99 3.89 -3.43
CA GLU A 126 16.75 2.76 -4.01
C GLU A 126 18.21 3.11 -4.35
N GLU A 127 18.72 4.29 -3.97
CA GLU A 127 20.05 4.78 -4.39
C GLU A 127 21.27 4.24 -3.61
N ASP A 128 21.11 3.44 -2.55
CA ASP A 128 22.25 3.02 -1.71
C ASP A 128 22.66 1.54 -1.89
N ILE A 129 22.46 0.99 -3.09
CA ILE A 129 23.10 -0.27 -3.50
C ILE A 129 24.28 0.07 -4.41
N GLU A 130 25.44 0.40 -3.82
CA GLU A 130 26.71 0.39 -4.56
C GLU A 130 26.92 -1.02 -5.11
N LEU A 131 26.58 -1.21 -6.39
CA LEU A 131 26.92 -2.43 -7.11
C LEU A 131 28.45 -2.56 -7.08
N PRO A 132 29.00 -3.69 -6.60
CA PRO A 132 30.43 -3.89 -6.66
C PRO A 132 30.89 -3.83 -8.12
N PRO A 133 32.08 -3.24 -8.40
CA PRO A 133 32.57 -3.10 -9.76
C PRO A 133 32.62 -4.47 -10.45
N GLU A 134 32.09 -4.53 -11.68
CA GLU A 134 32.08 -5.74 -12.49
C GLU A 134 33.50 -6.30 -12.63
N MET A 135 33.67 -7.59 -12.35
CA MET A 135 34.96 -8.26 -12.56
C MET A 135 35.30 -8.21 -14.06
N PRO A 136 36.52 -7.78 -14.43
CA PRO A 136 36.91 -7.76 -15.84
C PRO A 136 36.82 -9.16 -16.42
N ALA A 137 36.16 -9.29 -17.56
CA ALA A 137 36.11 -10.53 -18.33
C ALA A 137 37.54 -11.02 -18.57
N VAL A 138 37.87 -12.16 -17.98
CA VAL A 138 39.14 -12.85 -18.24
C VAL A 138 39.04 -13.36 -19.68
N MET A 139 39.81 -12.73 -20.59
CA MET A 139 39.99 -13.19 -21.97
C MET A 139 40.69 -14.54 -22.03
#